data_AF-A0AAN4Z719-F1
#
_entry.id   AF-A0AAN4Z719-F1
#
_cell.length_a   1.000
_cell.length_b   1.000
_cell.length_c   1.000
_cell.angle_alpha   90.00
_cell.angle_beta   90.00
_cell.angle_gamma   90.00
#
_symmetry.space_group_name_H-M   'P 1'
#
loop_
_entity.id
_entity.type
_entity.pdbx_description
1 polymer ?
#
loop_
_entity_poly.entity_id
_entity_poly.type
_entity_poly.pdbx_seq_one_letter_code
_entity_poly.pdbx_strand_id
1 'polypeptide(L)'
;RFEFSTTFIEKISSASESESVPFLNDPTRILQLQGVLGFWQIMFMMQSFLTEEVKNTRTDMYLNMFYFANFSSFLILATLRQMYKSWHVWIVFRVIFDLSLHISYIYSTILLLRYVAADRFLGAVVKLLSKMSRILLSFLVVFLLFWLTYAVTILSLTGEVVEVVHIPWRVFSNGAFEIFAEMEDDVKQGKIESCSNTTSMNAESAIDCIIRTWLIPISLLIYVLVSTVVLINLITSFLTSAYDELCATSCPQAELQFEFYRRLDEYRKKPFIPPPFTLVPFVLRFFLVMIPRWLAVRLVKLTARRGGSAQSGTKEGEARKREEEERRGEEERRGEE
;
A
#
# COMPACT_ATOMS: atom_id res chain seq x y z
N ARG A 1 -34.50 -6.99 -12.07
CA ARG A 1 -35.02 -5.73 -11.46
C ARG A 1 -34.52 -5.74 -10.02
N PHE A 2 -33.46 -4.98 -9.73
CA PHE A 2 -32.80 -5.00 -8.41
C PHE A 2 -33.33 -3.85 -7.56
N GLU A 3 -34.18 -4.18 -6.59
CA GLU A 3 -34.59 -3.25 -5.52
C GLU A 3 -33.62 -3.43 -4.34
N PHE A 4 -32.46 -2.77 -4.41
CA PHE A 4 -31.42 -2.90 -3.38
C PHE A 4 -31.58 -1.86 -2.26
N SER A 5 -32.56 -2.11 -1.39
CA SER A 5 -32.61 -1.66 0.02
C SER A 5 -32.20 -0.20 0.28
N THR A 6 -33.10 0.77 0.03
CA THR A 6 -33.00 2.13 0.59
C THR A 6 -32.84 2.12 2.12
N THR A 7 -33.48 1.16 2.78
CA THR A 7 -33.37 0.84 4.22
C THR A 7 -31.95 0.52 4.70
N PHE A 8 -30.96 0.28 3.83
CA PHE A 8 -29.56 0.17 4.23
C PHE A 8 -28.87 1.54 4.34
N ILE A 9 -29.20 2.49 3.45
CA ILE A 9 -28.63 3.84 3.43
C ILE A 9 -29.25 4.68 4.57
N GLU A 10 -30.56 4.60 4.75
CA GLU A 10 -31.29 5.28 5.84
C GLU A 10 -30.74 4.89 7.22
N LYS A 11 -30.33 3.63 7.38
CA LYS A 11 -29.72 3.08 8.61
C LYS A 11 -28.24 3.42 8.79
N ILE A 12 -27.57 3.94 7.76
CA ILE A 12 -26.23 4.55 7.85
C ILE A 12 -26.37 6.03 8.20
N SER A 13 -27.31 6.74 7.55
CA SER A 13 -27.65 8.12 7.88
C SER A 13 -28.04 8.28 9.36
N SER A 14 -28.98 7.47 9.86
CA SER A 14 -29.40 7.50 11.26
C SER A 14 -28.34 7.06 12.28
N ALA A 15 -27.19 6.55 11.82
CA ALA A 15 -26.05 6.18 12.66
C ALA A 15 -24.93 7.25 12.64
N SER A 16 -24.97 8.19 11.69
CA SER A 16 -23.95 9.23 11.53
C SER A 16 -24.10 10.44 12.47
N GLU A 17 -25.26 10.57 13.12
CA GLU A 17 -25.67 11.83 13.77
C GLU A 17 -25.68 11.78 15.32
N SER A 18 -25.29 10.64 15.92
CA SER A 18 -25.36 10.45 17.39
C SER A 18 -24.08 9.95 18.09
N GLU A 19 -22.95 9.78 17.39
CA GLU A 19 -21.65 9.52 18.04
C GLU A 19 -20.62 10.61 17.72
N SER A 20 -20.43 11.53 18.66
CA SER A 20 -19.25 12.41 18.72
C SER A 20 -18.00 11.57 19.07
N VAL A 21 -17.44 10.88 18.07
CA VAL A 21 -16.48 9.78 18.16
C VAL A 21 -15.36 10.00 19.21
N PRO A 22 -15.43 9.37 20.41
CA PRO A 22 -14.39 9.52 21.44
C PRO A 22 -13.09 8.74 21.11
N PHE A 23 -13.14 7.89 20.08
CA PHE A 23 -12.14 6.87 19.74
C PHE A 23 -10.74 7.43 19.43
N LEU A 24 -10.63 8.72 19.09
CA LEU A 24 -9.39 9.33 18.60
C LEU A 24 -8.50 9.99 19.67
N ASN A 25 -8.94 10.08 20.94
CA ASN A 25 -8.20 10.78 22.00
C ASN A 25 -7.36 9.85 22.91
N ASP A 26 -7.45 8.54 22.74
CA ASP A 26 -6.79 7.55 23.60
C ASP A 26 -5.34 7.29 23.13
N PRO A 27 -4.29 7.78 23.82
CA PRO A 27 -2.92 7.75 23.31
C PRO A 27 -2.37 6.32 23.16
N THR A 28 -2.96 5.36 23.88
CA THR A 28 -2.66 3.93 23.78
C THR A 28 -3.10 3.35 22.43
N ARG A 29 -4.27 3.76 21.92
CA ARG A 29 -4.82 3.31 20.63
C ARG A 29 -4.06 3.91 19.45
N ILE A 30 -3.66 5.18 19.55
CA ILE A 30 -2.80 5.83 18.55
C ILE A 30 -1.47 5.07 18.43
N LEU A 31 -0.88 4.67 19.56
CA LEU A 31 0.36 3.86 19.58
C LEU A 31 0.15 2.46 18.99
N GLN A 32 -0.98 1.79 19.28
CA GLN A 32 -1.34 0.50 18.68
C GLN A 32 -1.49 0.59 17.16
N LEU A 33 -2.26 1.57 16.66
CA LEU A 33 -2.45 1.80 15.22
C LEU A 33 -1.12 2.04 14.50
N GLN A 34 -0.23 2.84 15.11
CA GLN A 34 1.09 3.12 14.56
C GLN A 34 2.03 1.90 14.62
N GLY A 35 1.88 1.04 15.64
CA GLY A 35 2.54 -0.27 15.69
C GLY A 35 2.08 -1.21 14.56
N VAL A 36 0.78 -1.27 14.27
CA VAL A 36 0.22 -2.05 13.16
C VAL A 36 0.69 -1.51 11.80
N LEU A 37 0.67 -0.19 11.60
CA LEU A 37 1.16 0.44 10.37
C LEU A 37 2.67 0.20 10.17
N GLY A 38 3.47 0.34 11.22
CA GLY A 38 4.91 0.05 11.18
C GLY A 38 5.22 -1.42 10.91
N PHE A 39 4.46 -2.35 11.52
CA PHE A 39 4.56 -3.78 11.24
C PHE A 39 4.23 -4.08 9.77
N TRP A 40 3.15 -3.50 9.23
CA TRP A 40 2.74 -3.66 7.83
C TRP A 40 3.82 -3.14 6.85
N GLN A 41 4.41 -1.97 7.12
CA GLN A 41 5.56 -1.44 6.39
C GLN A 41 6.76 -2.42 6.40
N ILE A 42 7.09 -2.99 7.57
CA ILE A 42 8.18 -3.96 7.72
C ILE A 42 7.89 -5.26 6.94
N MET A 43 6.64 -5.72 6.87
CA MET A 43 6.27 -6.88 6.06
C MET A 43 6.49 -6.64 4.55
N PHE A 44 6.09 -5.48 4.03
CA PHE A 44 6.34 -5.12 2.64
C PHE A 44 7.83 -4.93 2.32
N MET A 45 8.62 -4.38 3.26
CA MET A 45 10.08 -4.34 3.14
C MET A 45 10.67 -5.76 3.06
N MET A 46 10.27 -6.67 3.94
CA MET A 46 10.73 -8.07 3.92
C MET A 46 10.33 -8.78 2.62
N GLN A 47 9.13 -8.52 2.10
CA GLN A 47 8.72 -9.01 0.77
C GLN A 47 9.67 -8.52 -0.34
N SER A 48 10.08 -7.25 -0.30
CA SER A 48 11.01 -6.68 -1.29
C SER A 48 12.36 -7.39 -1.29
N PHE A 49 13.00 -7.52 -0.13
CA PHE A 49 14.29 -8.25 0.00
C PHE A 49 14.17 -9.74 -0.38
N LEU A 50 13.05 -10.39 -0.05
CA LEU A 50 12.80 -11.78 -0.45
C LEU A 50 12.49 -11.95 -1.95
N THR A 51 12.20 -10.87 -2.67
CA THR A 51 11.93 -10.91 -4.11
C THR A 51 13.18 -10.63 -4.96
N GLU A 52 14.30 -10.25 -4.32
CA GLU A 52 15.55 -9.76 -4.92
C GLU A 52 16.40 -10.84 -5.64
N GLU A 53 15.76 -11.93 -6.09
CA GLU A 53 16.34 -12.87 -7.06
C GLU A 53 16.48 -12.21 -8.44
N VAL A 54 17.58 -11.45 -8.57
CA VAL A 54 18.36 -11.10 -9.77
C VAL A 54 17.56 -11.01 -11.07
N LYS A 55 16.94 -9.85 -11.32
CA LYS A 55 16.56 -9.43 -12.67
C LYS A 55 17.32 -8.18 -13.07
N ASN A 56 18.28 -8.35 -13.99
CA ASN A 56 19.24 -7.31 -14.38
C ASN A 56 18.64 -6.30 -15.38
N THR A 57 17.49 -5.71 -15.04
CA THR A 57 16.82 -4.70 -15.85
C THR A 57 17.07 -3.32 -15.25
N ARG A 58 17.43 -2.33 -16.09
CA ARG A 58 17.69 -0.95 -15.63
C ARG A 58 16.49 -0.33 -14.87
N THR A 59 15.27 -0.71 -15.22
CA THR A 59 14.03 -0.32 -14.53
C THR A 59 13.94 -0.82 -13.09
N ASP A 60 14.45 -2.03 -12.84
CA ASP A 60 14.28 -2.74 -11.57
C ASP A 60 15.32 -2.23 -10.57
N MET A 61 16.52 -1.88 -11.05
CA MET A 61 17.55 -1.17 -10.28
C MET A 61 17.04 0.18 -9.72
N TYR A 62 16.39 1.02 -10.55
CA TYR A 62 15.80 2.28 -10.07
C TYR A 62 14.66 2.05 -9.07
N LEU A 63 13.87 0.99 -9.26
CA LEU A 63 12.79 0.62 -8.35
C LEU A 63 13.32 0.22 -6.96
N ASN A 64 14.37 -0.61 -6.91
CA ASN A 64 15.05 -1.02 -5.68
C ASN A 64 15.73 0.17 -4.97
N MET A 65 16.37 1.06 -5.73
CA MET A 65 16.92 2.32 -5.18
C MET A 65 15.82 3.19 -4.54
N PHE A 66 14.64 3.25 -5.15
CA PHE A 66 13.51 4.00 -4.61
C PHE A 66 12.85 3.30 -3.40
N TYR A 67 12.82 1.96 -3.32
CA TYR A 67 12.45 1.25 -2.07
C TYR A 67 13.40 1.59 -0.92
N PHE A 68 14.71 1.52 -1.17
CA PHE A 68 15.72 1.84 -0.15
C PHE A 68 15.62 3.29 0.32
N ALA A 69 15.35 4.23 -0.59
CA ALA A 69 15.13 5.64 -0.26
C ALA A 69 13.87 5.85 0.61
N ASN A 70 12.73 5.23 0.26
CA ASN A 70 11.51 5.33 1.05
C ASN A 70 11.67 4.71 2.45
N PHE A 71 12.30 3.53 2.55
CA PHE A 71 12.59 2.89 3.82
C PHE A 71 13.51 3.74 4.71
N SER A 72 14.59 4.27 4.15
CA SER A 72 15.51 5.16 4.85
C SER A 72 14.79 6.43 5.33
N SER A 73 13.97 7.05 4.47
CA SER A 73 13.16 8.21 4.82
C SER A 73 12.19 7.92 5.96
N PHE A 74 11.50 6.78 5.94
CA PHE A 74 10.57 6.37 6.99
C PHE A 74 11.28 6.16 8.34
N LEU A 75 12.43 5.47 8.38
CA LEU A 75 13.21 5.32 9.62
C LEU A 75 13.75 6.64 10.15
N ILE A 76 14.22 7.52 9.27
CA ILE A 76 14.68 8.87 9.64
C ILE A 76 13.53 9.68 10.23
N LEU A 77 12.34 9.69 9.60
CA LEU A 77 11.17 10.41 10.12
C LEU A 77 10.64 9.81 11.43
N ALA A 78 10.66 8.48 11.59
CA ALA A 78 10.30 7.81 12.84
C ALA A 78 11.25 8.18 14.00
N THR A 79 12.56 8.20 13.75
CA THR A 79 13.56 8.57 14.77
C THR A 79 13.53 10.07 15.08
N LEU A 80 13.42 10.94 14.08
CA LEU A 80 13.24 12.39 14.28
C LEU A 80 11.99 12.69 15.11
N ARG A 81 10.85 12.05 14.82
CA ARG A 81 9.61 12.19 15.59
C ARG A 81 9.75 11.77 17.05
N GLN A 82 10.60 10.79 17.36
CA GLN A 82 10.88 10.35 18.73
C GLN A 82 11.85 11.30 19.46
N MET A 83 12.84 11.86 18.76
CA MET A 83 13.82 12.80 19.32
C MET A 83 13.22 14.18 19.62
N TYR A 84 12.43 14.72 18.70
CA TYR A 84 11.93 16.10 18.78
C TYR A 84 10.53 16.19 19.41
N LYS A 85 10.47 15.99 20.73
CA LYS A 85 9.24 16.17 21.55
C LYS A 85 8.91 17.64 21.88
N SER A 86 9.64 18.61 21.32
CA SER A 86 9.35 20.05 21.52
C SER A 86 8.10 20.46 20.74
N TRP A 87 7.14 21.11 21.40
CA TRP A 87 5.74 21.27 20.96
C TRP A 87 5.56 21.66 19.49
N HIS A 88 6.17 22.77 19.06
CA HIS A 88 6.03 23.27 17.68
C HIS A 88 6.71 22.38 16.63
N VAL A 89 7.86 21.78 16.99
CA VAL A 89 8.66 20.94 16.08
C VAL A 89 8.02 19.55 15.92
N TRP A 90 7.42 19.04 16.99
CA TRP A 90 6.73 17.75 17.03
C TRP A 90 5.54 17.69 16.07
N ILE A 91 4.73 18.77 16.00
CA ILE A 91 3.58 18.86 15.09
C ILE A 91 4.03 18.75 13.63
N VAL A 92 5.08 19.48 13.24
CA VAL A 92 5.63 19.46 11.87
C VAL A 92 6.15 18.07 11.51
N PHE A 93 6.93 17.42 12.39
CA PHE A 93 7.40 16.06 12.15
C PHE A 93 6.25 15.03 12.12
N ARG A 94 5.15 15.23 12.86
CA ARG A 94 3.98 14.35 12.78
C ARG A 94 3.35 14.42 11.39
N VAL A 95 3.10 15.62 10.86
CA VAL A 95 2.50 15.80 9.52
C VAL A 95 3.40 15.22 8.44
N ILE A 96 4.72 15.43 8.50
CA ILE A 96 5.66 14.87 7.50
C ILE A 96 5.72 13.33 7.61
N PHE A 97 5.66 12.77 8.83
CA PHE A 97 5.59 11.33 9.05
C PHE A 97 4.29 10.74 8.47
N ASP A 98 3.14 11.33 8.79
CA ASP A 98 1.82 10.90 8.31
C ASP A 98 1.76 10.97 6.76
N LEU A 99 2.30 12.03 6.13
CA LEU A 99 2.43 12.14 4.67
C LEU A 99 3.35 11.09 4.04
N SER A 100 4.51 10.79 4.65
CA SER A 100 5.42 9.75 4.14
C SER A 100 4.83 8.34 4.23
N LEU A 101 4.00 8.06 5.25
CA LEU A 101 3.18 6.84 5.31
C LEU A 101 2.21 6.74 4.12
N HIS A 102 1.51 7.81 3.78
CA HIS A 102 0.61 7.82 2.60
C HIS A 102 1.36 7.58 1.28
N ILE A 103 2.52 8.23 1.08
CA ILE A 103 3.35 8.02 -0.11
C ILE A 103 3.85 6.57 -0.19
N SER A 104 4.33 6.01 0.94
CA SER A 104 4.76 4.61 1.01
C SER A 104 3.61 3.63 0.76
N TYR A 105 2.40 3.91 1.25
CA TYR A 105 1.19 3.11 0.97
C TYR A 105 0.83 3.10 -0.52
N ILE A 106 0.85 4.26 -1.19
CA ILE A 106 0.59 4.37 -2.63
C ILE A 106 1.64 3.57 -3.41
N TYR A 107 2.92 3.70 -3.05
CA TYR A 107 4.01 3.00 -3.72
C TYR A 107 3.96 1.48 -3.50
N SER A 108 3.60 1.03 -2.29
CA SER A 108 3.31 -0.37 -1.97
C SER A 108 2.15 -0.92 -2.81
N THR A 109 1.10 -0.13 -3.02
CA THR A 109 -0.04 -0.49 -3.87
C THR A 109 0.38 -0.63 -5.35
N ILE A 110 1.24 0.25 -5.85
CA ILE A 110 1.83 0.14 -7.20
C ILE A 110 2.71 -1.11 -7.33
N LEU A 111 3.47 -1.48 -6.29
CA LEU A 111 4.22 -2.75 -6.27
C LEU A 111 3.30 -3.96 -6.31
N LEU A 112 2.25 -3.96 -5.48
CA LEU A 112 1.26 -5.03 -5.44
C LEU A 112 0.58 -5.19 -6.81
N LEU A 113 0.28 -4.09 -7.51
CA LEU A 113 -0.23 -4.14 -8.88
C LEU A 113 0.77 -4.79 -9.87
N ARG A 114 2.09 -4.58 -9.71
CA ARG A 114 3.12 -5.27 -10.51
C ARG A 114 3.18 -6.78 -10.22
N TYR A 115 2.98 -7.19 -8.97
CA TYR A 115 2.88 -8.63 -8.62
C TYR A 115 1.57 -9.24 -9.10
N VAL A 116 0.45 -8.52 -9.02
CA VAL A 116 -0.85 -8.96 -9.54
C VAL A 116 -0.81 -9.09 -11.08
N ALA A 117 -0.04 -8.23 -11.75
CA ALA A 117 0.26 -8.34 -13.18
C ALA A 117 1.10 -9.58 -13.57
N ALA A 118 1.41 -10.48 -12.64
CA ALA A 118 1.93 -11.84 -12.90
C ALA A 118 0.96 -12.71 -13.70
N ASP A 119 -0.33 -12.59 -13.40
CA ASP A 119 -1.39 -13.40 -13.99
C ASP A 119 -1.63 -13.04 -15.48
N ARG A 120 -2.17 -14.00 -16.25
CA ARG A 120 -2.46 -13.82 -17.68
C ARG A 120 -3.47 -12.71 -17.93
N PHE A 121 -4.54 -12.69 -17.15
CA PHE A 121 -5.66 -11.77 -17.31
C PHE A 121 -5.30 -10.40 -16.71
N LEU A 122 -4.86 -10.38 -15.45
CA LEU A 122 -4.54 -9.14 -14.76
C LEU A 122 -3.28 -8.46 -15.33
N GLY A 123 -2.30 -9.25 -15.82
CA GLY A 123 -1.14 -8.73 -16.54
C GLY A 123 -1.48 -8.12 -17.91
N ALA A 124 -2.47 -8.66 -18.62
CA ALA A 124 -2.99 -8.06 -19.85
C ALA A 124 -3.72 -6.73 -19.56
N VAL A 125 -4.56 -6.68 -18.52
CA VAL A 125 -5.26 -5.47 -18.07
C VAL A 125 -4.27 -4.37 -17.66
N VAL A 126 -3.20 -4.69 -16.93
CA VAL A 126 -2.18 -3.69 -16.56
C VAL A 126 -1.38 -3.21 -17.79
N LYS A 127 -1.09 -4.07 -18.77
CA LYS A 127 -0.44 -3.68 -20.04
C LYS A 127 -1.34 -2.75 -20.87
N LEU A 128 -2.64 -3.03 -20.92
CA LEU A 128 -3.67 -2.20 -21.55
C LEU A 128 -3.69 -0.79 -20.91
N LEU A 129 -3.94 -0.71 -19.60
CA LEU A 129 -3.95 0.55 -18.85
C LEU A 129 -2.66 1.35 -19.04
N SER A 130 -1.50 0.68 -19.02
CA SER A 130 -0.20 1.33 -19.22
C SER A 130 -0.05 1.93 -20.63
N LYS A 131 -0.46 1.24 -21.70
CA LYS A 131 -0.39 1.76 -23.08
C LYS A 131 -1.29 2.99 -23.25
N MET A 132 -2.47 2.96 -22.64
CA MET A 132 -3.53 3.95 -22.81
C MET A 132 -3.39 5.17 -21.90
N SER A 133 -2.62 5.03 -20.80
CA SER A 133 -2.37 6.04 -19.78
C SER A 133 -2.11 7.46 -20.31
N ARG A 134 -1.33 7.62 -21.38
CA ARG A 134 -1.02 8.94 -21.96
C ARG A 134 -2.22 9.67 -22.57
N ILE A 135 -3.14 8.93 -23.20
CA ILE A 135 -4.35 9.51 -23.79
C ILE A 135 -5.42 9.71 -22.72
N LEU A 136 -5.54 8.78 -21.76
CA LEU A 136 -6.38 8.94 -20.56
C LEU A 136 -5.94 10.17 -19.74
N LEU A 137 -4.64 10.45 -19.65
CA LEU A 137 -4.12 11.66 -19.01
C LEU A 137 -4.54 12.95 -19.75
N SER A 138 -4.53 12.96 -21.09
CA SER A 138 -5.03 14.09 -21.88
C SER A 138 -6.53 14.34 -21.64
N PHE A 139 -7.34 13.27 -21.62
CA PHE A 139 -8.77 13.39 -21.25
C PHE A 139 -8.96 13.90 -19.82
N LEU A 140 -8.14 13.42 -18.87
CA LEU A 140 -8.17 13.88 -17.47
C LEU A 140 -7.79 15.35 -17.33
N VAL A 141 -6.85 15.88 -18.13
CA VAL A 141 -6.53 17.31 -18.15
C VAL A 141 -7.72 18.14 -18.68
N VAL A 142 -8.37 17.71 -19.76
CA VAL A 142 -9.58 18.38 -20.29
C VAL A 142 -10.72 18.34 -19.26
N PHE A 143 -10.90 17.22 -18.57
CA PHE A 143 -11.85 17.10 -17.47
C PHE A 143 -11.52 18.03 -16.30
N LEU A 144 -10.26 18.09 -15.85
CA LEU A 144 -9.84 18.99 -14.76
C LEU A 144 -10.04 20.47 -15.10
N LEU A 145 -9.85 20.87 -16.36
CA LEU A 145 -10.16 22.23 -16.81
C LEU A 145 -11.66 22.53 -16.69
N PHE A 146 -12.51 21.63 -17.19
CA PHE A 146 -13.96 21.78 -17.12
C PHE A 146 -14.48 21.76 -15.66
N TRP A 147 -13.95 20.84 -14.85
CA TRP A 147 -14.15 20.73 -13.41
C TRP A 147 -13.83 22.04 -12.69
N LEU A 148 -12.67 22.64 -12.95
CA LEU A 148 -12.25 23.89 -12.33
C LEU A 148 -13.13 25.07 -12.78
N THR A 149 -13.47 25.15 -14.07
CA THR A 149 -14.38 26.21 -14.54
C THR A 149 -15.77 26.10 -13.92
N TYR A 150 -16.29 24.90 -13.74
CA TYR A 150 -17.57 24.67 -13.09
C TYR A 150 -17.54 25.06 -11.60
N ALA A 151 -16.54 24.56 -10.86
CA ALA A 151 -16.41 24.80 -9.43
C ALA A 151 -16.27 26.30 -9.08
N VAL A 152 -15.52 27.06 -9.89
CA VAL A 152 -15.42 28.52 -9.76
C VAL A 152 -16.73 29.21 -10.14
N THR A 153 -17.46 28.69 -11.14
CA THR A 153 -18.77 29.24 -11.54
C THR A 153 -19.82 29.05 -10.44
N ILE A 154 -19.95 27.86 -9.85
CA ILE A 154 -20.89 27.60 -8.75
C ILE A 154 -20.60 28.49 -7.54
N LEU A 155 -19.34 28.58 -7.10
CA LEU A 155 -18.97 29.46 -5.99
C LEU A 155 -19.34 30.93 -6.27
N SER A 156 -19.16 31.39 -7.52
CA SER A 156 -19.55 32.74 -7.95
C SER A 156 -21.08 32.94 -8.10
N LEU A 157 -21.86 31.87 -8.27
CA LEU A 157 -23.31 31.91 -8.37
C LEU A 157 -23.98 31.90 -6.99
N THR A 158 -23.56 31.00 -6.09
CA THR A 158 -24.08 30.91 -4.71
C THR A 158 -23.73 32.15 -3.89
N GLY A 159 -22.57 32.78 -4.17
CA GLY A 159 -22.26 34.14 -3.66
C GLY A 159 -22.07 34.23 -2.14
N GLU A 160 -21.69 33.12 -1.50
CA GLU A 160 -21.40 33.06 -0.08
C GLU A 160 -20.14 33.86 0.29
N VAL A 161 -20.15 34.52 1.45
CA VAL A 161 -19.04 35.36 1.93
C VAL A 161 -18.03 34.50 2.70
N VAL A 162 -17.23 33.73 1.95
CA VAL A 162 -16.22 32.81 2.48
C VAL A 162 -14.87 33.51 2.69
N GLU A 163 -14.19 33.25 3.81
CA GLU A 163 -12.82 33.72 4.03
C GLU A 163 -11.85 33.21 2.95
N VAL A 164 -10.87 34.04 2.56
CA VAL A 164 -9.91 33.74 1.48
C VAL A 164 -9.13 32.42 1.69
N VAL A 165 -8.89 32.04 2.96
CA VAL A 165 -8.22 30.78 3.32
C VAL A 165 -9.05 29.55 2.96
N HIS A 166 -10.38 29.67 3.01
CA HIS A 166 -11.32 28.58 2.76
C HIS A 166 -11.82 28.49 1.31
N ILE A 167 -11.62 29.54 0.48
CA ILE A 167 -11.98 29.54 -0.95
C ILE A 167 -11.44 28.30 -1.71
N PRO A 168 -10.14 27.92 -1.61
CA PRO A 168 -9.64 26.75 -2.35
C PRO A 168 -10.29 25.43 -1.91
N TRP A 169 -10.69 25.32 -0.64
CA TRP A 169 -11.37 24.14 -0.11
C TRP A 169 -12.84 24.07 -0.56
N ARG A 170 -13.56 25.21 -0.59
CA ARG A 170 -14.91 25.29 -1.17
C ARG A 170 -14.90 24.94 -2.66
N VAL A 171 -14.01 25.52 -3.45
CA VAL A 171 -13.86 25.18 -4.89
C VAL A 171 -13.60 23.67 -5.05
N PHE A 172 -12.72 23.07 -4.24
CA PHE A 172 -12.44 21.65 -4.32
C PHE A 172 -13.63 20.76 -3.91
N SER A 173 -14.29 21.06 -2.79
CA SER A 173 -15.40 20.25 -2.27
C SER A 173 -16.63 20.30 -3.17
N ASN A 174 -17.15 21.50 -3.47
CA ASN A 174 -18.27 21.69 -4.39
C ASN A 174 -18.01 21.01 -5.74
N GLY A 175 -16.87 21.32 -6.37
CA GLY A 175 -16.51 20.72 -7.66
C GLY A 175 -16.36 19.19 -7.64
N ALA A 176 -15.93 18.59 -6.53
CA ALA A 176 -15.69 17.14 -6.44
C ALA A 176 -16.94 16.33 -6.09
N PHE A 177 -17.77 16.80 -5.15
CA PHE A 177 -18.95 16.05 -4.68
C PHE A 177 -20.16 16.21 -5.61
N GLU A 178 -20.32 17.37 -6.24
CA GLU A 178 -21.44 17.62 -7.17
C GLU A 178 -21.41 16.72 -8.43
N ILE A 179 -20.25 16.15 -8.81
CA ILE A 179 -20.15 15.09 -9.84
C ILE A 179 -21.07 13.90 -9.51
N PHE A 180 -21.12 13.53 -8.23
CA PHE A 180 -21.90 12.40 -7.72
C PHE A 180 -23.34 12.79 -7.39
N ALA A 181 -23.78 13.98 -7.83
CA ALA A 181 -25.05 14.64 -7.47
C ALA A 181 -25.20 14.95 -5.96
N GLU A 182 -24.10 14.93 -5.20
CA GLU A 182 -24.04 15.29 -3.79
C GLU A 182 -23.88 16.82 -3.66
N MET A 183 -25.00 17.53 -3.87
CA MET A 183 -25.15 18.98 -3.68
C MET A 183 -25.97 19.31 -2.43
N GLU A 184 -25.75 20.47 -1.82
CA GLU A 184 -26.39 20.89 -0.56
C GLU A 184 -27.91 21.13 -0.70
N ASP A 185 -28.71 20.69 0.26
CA ASP A 185 -30.17 20.61 0.12
C ASP A 185 -30.88 21.98 0.07
N ASP A 186 -30.34 23.04 0.67
CA ASP A 186 -30.89 24.39 0.52
C ASP A 186 -30.60 24.95 -0.88
N VAL A 187 -29.44 24.64 -1.47
CA VAL A 187 -29.14 24.95 -2.88
C VAL A 187 -30.07 24.16 -3.82
N LYS A 188 -30.36 22.89 -3.52
CA LYS A 188 -31.40 22.11 -4.25
C LYS A 188 -32.77 22.79 -4.23
N GLN A 189 -33.12 23.44 -3.12
CA GLN A 189 -34.39 24.14 -2.91
C GLN A 189 -34.41 25.57 -3.48
N GLY A 190 -33.31 26.03 -4.11
CA GLY A 190 -33.19 27.40 -4.62
C GLY A 190 -32.99 28.47 -3.54
N LYS A 191 -32.71 28.07 -2.29
CA LYS A 191 -32.42 28.97 -1.18
C LYS A 191 -30.94 29.34 -1.19
N ILE A 192 -30.57 30.27 -2.06
CA ILE A 192 -29.23 30.86 -2.02
C ILE A 192 -29.14 31.75 -0.77
N GLU A 193 -28.10 31.59 0.06
CA GLU A 193 -27.95 32.38 1.30
C GLU A 193 -27.99 33.89 1.02
N SER A 194 -27.27 34.32 -0.02
CA SER A 194 -27.24 35.70 -0.56
C SER A 194 -28.63 36.25 -0.98
N CYS A 195 -29.59 35.38 -1.29
CA CYS A 195 -30.97 35.73 -1.68
C CYS A 195 -31.96 35.84 -0.52
N SER A 196 -31.62 35.31 0.66
CA SER A 196 -32.61 35.01 1.72
C SER A 196 -33.33 36.26 2.27
N ASN A 197 -32.66 37.41 2.27
CA ASN A 197 -33.12 38.63 2.95
C ASN A 197 -34.08 39.50 2.10
N THR A 198 -35.24 38.93 1.77
CA THR A 198 -36.27 39.53 0.88
C THR A 198 -36.82 40.88 1.36
N THR A 199 -36.70 41.21 2.65
CA THR A 199 -37.25 42.43 3.26
C THR A 199 -36.55 43.74 2.89
N SER A 200 -35.39 43.71 2.22
CA SER A 200 -34.66 44.92 1.84
C SER A 200 -33.93 44.83 0.49
N MET A 201 -34.43 44.01 -0.45
CA MET A 201 -33.87 43.92 -1.80
C MET A 201 -34.45 44.96 -2.76
N ASN A 202 -33.58 45.55 -3.58
CA ASN A 202 -33.96 46.36 -4.72
C ASN A 202 -34.47 45.47 -5.87
N ALA A 203 -35.22 46.05 -6.82
CA ALA A 203 -35.71 45.30 -7.99
C ALA A 203 -34.57 44.65 -8.82
N GLU A 204 -33.40 45.30 -8.87
CA GLU A 204 -32.19 44.80 -9.53
C GLU A 204 -31.64 43.53 -8.85
N SER A 205 -31.48 43.53 -7.52
CA SER A 205 -30.99 42.36 -6.79
C SER A 205 -32.01 41.20 -6.76
N ALA A 206 -33.31 41.49 -6.82
CA ALA A 206 -34.34 40.48 -7.00
C ALA A 206 -34.23 39.76 -8.37
N ILE A 207 -33.89 40.48 -9.45
CA ILE A 207 -33.69 39.90 -10.78
C ILE A 207 -32.41 39.05 -10.82
N ASP A 208 -31.28 39.54 -10.27
CA ASP A 208 -30.03 38.77 -10.19
C ASP A 208 -30.23 37.47 -9.39
N CYS A 209 -30.92 37.55 -8.25
CA CYS A 209 -31.28 36.38 -7.44
C CYS A 209 -32.05 35.32 -8.23
N ILE A 210 -33.10 35.72 -8.98
CA ILE A 210 -33.87 34.81 -9.81
C ILE A 210 -32.97 34.15 -10.87
N ILE A 211 -32.15 34.93 -11.56
CA ILE A 211 -31.23 34.43 -12.60
C ILE A 211 -30.26 33.38 -12.02
N ARG A 212 -29.63 33.65 -10.87
CA ARG A 212 -28.75 32.69 -10.18
C ARG A 212 -29.48 31.39 -9.82
N THR A 213 -30.69 31.51 -9.28
CA THR A 213 -31.50 30.37 -8.82
C THR A 213 -31.84 29.40 -9.96
N TRP A 214 -32.06 29.91 -11.18
CA TRP A 214 -32.22 29.06 -12.37
C TRP A 214 -30.89 28.59 -12.98
N LEU A 215 -29.84 29.42 -12.91
CA LEU A 215 -28.56 29.14 -13.57
C LEU A 215 -27.75 28.04 -12.85
N ILE A 216 -27.85 27.93 -11.52
CA ILE A 216 -27.21 26.86 -10.75
C ILE A 216 -27.63 25.46 -11.25
N PRO A 217 -28.92 25.04 -11.22
CA PRO A 217 -29.33 23.71 -11.66
C PRO A 217 -29.11 23.48 -13.17
N ILE A 218 -29.16 24.52 -14.00
CA ILE A 218 -28.82 24.43 -15.43
C ILE A 218 -27.32 24.14 -15.62
N SER A 219 -26.45 24.83 -14.89
CA SER A 219 -25.01 24.60 -14.96
C SER A 219 -24.62 23.22 -14.43
N LEU A 220 -25.25 22.76 -13.33
CA LEU A 220 -25.09 21.40 -12.80
C LEU A 220 -25.55 20.34 -13.81
N LEU A 221 -26.68 20.53 -14.50
CA LEU A 221 -27.17 19.60 -15.52
C LEU A 221 -26.17 19.46 -16.68
N ILE A 222 -25.65 20.59 -17.19
CA ILE A 222 -24.60 20.60 -18.22
C ILE A 222 -23.32 19.92 -17.68
N TYR A 223 -22.97 20.19 -16.43
CA TYR A 223 -21.78 19.65 -15.78
C TYR A 223 -21.82 18.13 -15.63
N VAL A 224 -22.89 17.58 -15.06
CA VAL A 224 -23.10 16.13 -14.92
C VAL A 224 -23.20 15.46 -16.29
N LEU A 225 -23.85 16.09 -17.27
CA LEU A 225 -23.93 15.55 -18.64
C LEU A 225 -22.53 15.44 -19.29
N VAL A 226 -21.67 16.45 -19.17
CA VAL A 226 -20.32 16.42 -19.75
C VAL A 226 -19.38 15.49 -18.96
N SER A 227 -19.36 15.59 -17.64
CA SER A 227 -18.48 14.82 -16.75
C SER A 227 -18.84 13.33 -16.67
N THR A 228 -20.13 12.98 -16.72
CA THR A 228 -20.60 11.60 -16.54
C THR A 228 -21.02 10.99 -17.87
N VAL A 229 -21.83 11.66 -18.69
CA VAL A 229 -22.33 11.04 -19.94
C VAL A 229 -21.29 11.15 -21.06
N VAL A 230 -20.73 12.33 -21.34
CA VAL A 230 -19.78 12.48 -22.45
C VAL A 230 -18.43 11.83 -22.12
N LEU A 231 -17.83 12.18 -20.98
CA LEU A 231 -16.48 11.71 -20.65
C LEU A 231 -16.40 10.19 -20.44
N ILE A 232 -17.33 9.57 -19.72
CA ILE A 232 -17.28 8.12 -19.48
C ILE A 232 -17.52 7.33 -20.78
N ASN A 233 -18.41 7.80 -21.66
CA ASN A 233 -18.61 7.17 -22.97
C ASN A 233 -17.38 7.29 -23.88
N LEU A 234 -16.71 8.46 -23.90
CA LEU A 234 -15.46 8.63 -24.65
C LEU A 234 -14.32 7.77 -24.09
N ILE A 235 -14.16 7.72 -22.76
CA ILE A 235 -13.17 6.86 -22.10
C ILE A 235 -13.46 5.39 -22.39
N THR A 236 -14.72 4.95 -22.31
CA THR A 236 -15.12 3.55 -22.57
C THR A 236 -14.93 3.15 -24.03
N SER A 237 -15.29 4.04 -24.97
CA SER A 237 -15.05 3.86 -26.40
C SER A 237 -13.55 3.75 -26.71
N PHE A 238 -12.72 4.62 -26.09
CA PHE A 238 -11.27 4.54 -26.23
C PHE A 238 -10.71 3.24 -25.64
N LEU A 239 -11.08 2.88 -24.40
CA LEU A 239 -10.70 1.63 -23.71
C LEU A 239 -11.01 0.39 -24.55
N THR A 240 -12.17 0.35 -25.18
CA THR A 240 -12.56 -0.72 -26.11
C THR A 240 -11.64 -0.74 -27.34
N SER A 241 -11.49 0.41 -28.01
CA SER A 241 -10.71 0.52 -29.24
C SER A 241 -9.25 0.06 -29.12
N ALA A 242 -8.55 0.40 -28.03
CA ALA A 242 -7.17 -0.07 -27.85
C ALA A 242 -7.06 -1.42 -27.11
N TYR A 243 -8.14 -1.94 -26.52
CA TYR A 243 -8.23 -3.37 -26.20
C TYR A 243 -8.23 -4.19 -27.49
N ASP A 244 -9.06 -3.82 -28.47
CA ASP A 244 -9.11 -4.47 -29.78
C ASP A 244 -7.77 -4.36 -30.52
N GLU A 245 -7.14 -3.18 -30.52
CA GLU A 245 -5.80 -2.98 -31.11
C GLU A 245 -4.71 -3.83 -30.42
N LEU A 246 -4.74 -3.92 -29.08
CA LEU A 246 -3.83 -4.80 -28.34
C LEU A 246 -4.12 -6.28 -28.57
N CYS A 247 -5.37 -6.66 -28.79
CA CYS A 247 -5.72 -8.05 -29.07
C CYS A 247 -5.37 -8.42 -30.53
N ALA A 248 -5.55 -7.53 -31.50
CA ALA A 248 -4.99 -7.69 -32.84
C ALA A 248 -3.45 -7.86 -32.83
N THR A 249 -2.76 -7.15 -31.93
CA THR A 249 -1.28 -7.15 -31.84
C THR A 249 -0.71 -8.23 -30.90
N SER A 250 -1.49 -8.80 -29.97
CA SER A 250 -0.98 -9.71 -28.92
C SER A 250 -1.91 -10.87 -28.52
N CYS A 251 -3.10 -10.99 -29.13
CA CYS A 251 -3.95 -12.19 -29.06
C CYS A 251 -3.80 -13.21 -30.24
N PRO A 252 -2.80 -13.18 -31.16
CA PRO A 252 -2.45 -14.39 -31.88
C PRO A 252 -2.22 -15.51 -30.87
N GLN A 253 -2.97 -16.61 -30.96
CA GLN A 253 -3.11 -17.57 -29.84
C GLN A 253 -1.79 -18.19 -29.39
N ALA A 254 -0.75 -18.21 -30.24
CA ALA A 254 0.60 -18.64 -29.91
C ALA A 254 1.40 -17.65 -29.05
N GLU A 255 1.27 -16.34 -29.28
CA GLU A 255 2.07 -15.30 -28.59
C GLU A 255 1.67 -15.20 -27.11
N LEU A 256 0.36 -15.22 -26.85
CA LEU A 256 -0.23 -15.28 -25.51
C LEU A 256 0.23 -16.54 -24.74
N GLN A 257 0.44 -17.67 -25.44
CA GLN A 257 0.98 -18.89 -24.82
C GLN A 257 2.47 -18.75 -24.50
N PHE A 258 3.29 -18.18 -25.39
CA PHE A 258 4.74 -18.09 -25.19
C PHE A 258 5.11 -17.21 -23.99
N GLU A 259 4.52 -16.01 -23.88
CA GLU A 259 4.73 -15.16 -22.69
C GLU A 259 4.16 -15.79 -21.42
N PHE A 260 3.03 -16.49 -21.50
CA PHE A 260 2.45 -17.22 -20.38
C PHE A 260 3.36 -18.37 -19.89
N TYR A 261 4.02 -19.11 -20.78
CA TYR A 261 5.00 -20.13 -20.39
C TYR A 261 6.28 -19.51 -19.82
N ARG A 262 6.81 -18.44 -20.43
CA ARG A 262 7.98 -17.71 -19.93
C ARG A 262 7.76 -17.18 -18.51
N ARG A 263 6.60 -16.58 -18.26
CA ARG A 263 6.18 -16.13 -16.92
C ARG A 263 6.02 -17.31 -15.96
N LEU A 264 5.41 -18.42 -16.36
CA LEU A 264 5.10 -19.52 -15.44
C LEU A 264 6.35 -20.31 -14.99
N ASP A 265 7.40 -20.39 -15.83
CA ASP A 265 8.71 -20.90 -15.38
C ASP A 265 9.37 -19.96 -14.35
N GLU A 266 9.23 -18.65 -14.51
CA GLU A 266 9.70 -17.66 -13.53
C GLU A 266 8.91 -17.74 -12.21
N TYR A 267 7.58 -17.91 -12.27
CA TYR A 267 6.73 -18.03 -11.08
C TYR A 267 6.80 -19.39 -10.39
N ARG A 268 7.12 -20.48 -11.09
CA ARG A 268 7.39 -21.81 -10.47
C ARG A 268 8.55 -21.75 -9.46
N LYS A 269 9.42 -20.73 -9.53
CA LYS A 269 10.59 -20.55 -8.65
C LYS A 269 10.30 -19.68 -7.42
N LYS A 270 9.23 -18.88 -7.42
CA LYS A 270 8.90 -17.96 -6.31
C LYS A 270 7.70 -18.44 -5.47
N PRO A 271 7.72 -18.25 -4.13
CA PRO A 271 6.66 -18.74 -3.25
C PRO A 271 5.34 -17.98 -3.47
N PHE A 272 4.25 -18.72 -3.63
CA PHE A 272 2.90 -18.25 -3.97
C PHE A 272 2.18 -17.48 -2.83
N ILE A 273 2.90 -16.96 -1.84
CA ILE A 273 2.33 -16.44 -0.59
C ILE A 273 2.26 -14.90 -0.68
N PRO A 274 1.07 -14.28 -0.57
CA PRO A 274 0.94 -12.84 -0.67
C PRO A 274 1.54 -12.13 0.57
N PRO A 275 1.98 -10.86 0.43
CA PRO A 275 2.77 -10.14 1.43
C PRO A 275 2.34 -10.25 2.91
N PRO A 276 1.05 -10.22 3.31
CA PRO A 276 0.68 -10.34 4.72
C PRO A 276 0.95 -11.72 5.37
N PHE A 277 1.36 -12.74 4.61
CA PHE A 277 1.59 -14.09 5.14
C PHE A 277 3.05 -14.59 5.02
N THR A 278 3.96 -13.84 4.39
CA THR A 278 5.34 -14.29 4.07
C THR A 278 6.22 -14.55 5.29
N LEU A 279 5.87 -14.04 6.48
CA LEU A 279 6.58 -14.35 7.72
C LEU A 279 6.42 -15.82 8.14
N VAL A 280 5.26 -16.45 7.89
CA VAL A 280 4.99 -17.85 8.28
C VAL A 280 5.95 -18.85 7.64
N PRO A 281 6.14 -18.89 6.29
CA PRO A 281 7.11 -19.78 5.67
C PRO A 281 8.56 -19.41 6.02
N PHE A 282 8.87 -18.13 6.29
CA PHE A 282 10.21 -17.74 6.73
C PHE A 282 10.54 -18.29 8.13
N VAL A 283 9.64 -18.12 9.09
CA VAL A 283 9.80 -18.64 10.46
C VAL A 283 9.89 -20.18 10.43
N LEU A 284 9.02 -20.85 9.66
CA LEU A 284 9.12 -22.30 9.45
C LEU A 284 10.45 -22.71 8.82
N ARG A 285 10.91 -22.06 7.75
CA ARG A 285 12.19 -22.38 7.09
C ARG A 285 13.40 -22.11 7.99
N PHE A 286 13.35 -21.04 8.79
CA PHE A 286 14.38 -20.70 9.77
C PHE A 286 14.48 -21.79 10.85
N PHE A 287 13.35 -22.20 11.45
CA PHE A 287 13.34 -23.33 12.39
C PHE A 287 13.80 -24.64 11.72
N LEU A 288 13.28 -24.98 10.54
CA LEU A 288 13.62 -26.21 9.81
C LEU A 288 15.10 -26.28 9.37
N VAL A 289 15.81 -25.16 9.23
CA VAL A 289 17.25 -25.13 8.91
C VAL A 289 18.11 -25.02 10.18
N MET A 290 17.68 -24.22 11.17
CA MET A 290 18.46 -23.98 12.39
C MET A 290 18.39 -25.16 13.37
N ILE A 291 17.22 -25.80 13.54
CA ILE A 291 17.03 -26.94 14.44
C ILE A 291 17.97 -28.11 14.08
N PRO A 292 18.01 -28.64 12.83
CA PRO A 292 18.92 -29.74 12.50
C PRO A 292 20.39 -29.34 12.55
N ARG A 293 20.76 -28.09 12.21
CA ARG A 293 22.13 -27.59 12.39
C ARG A 293 22.55 -27.55 13.87
N TRP A 294 21.67 -27.08 14.75
CA TRP A 294 21.91 -27.03 16.19
C TRP A 294 21.96 -28.43 16.83
N LEU A 295 21.07 -29.34 16.39
CA LEU A 295 21.10 -30.75 16.77
C LEU A 295 22.38 -31.43 16.31
N ALA A 296 22.82 -31.23 15.07
CA ALA A 296 24.08 -31.79 14.56
C ALA A 296 25.29 -31.29 15.37
N VAL A 297 25.38 -30.00 15.69
CA VAL A 297 26.45 -29.44 16.53
C VAL A 297 26.40 -30.01 17.97
N ARG A 298 25.20 -30.23 18.53
CA ARG A 298 25.06 -30.93 19.82
C ARG A 298 25.51 -32.39 19.75
N LEU A 299 25.09 -33.14 18.73
CA LEU A 299 25.44 -34.54 18.53
C LEU A 299 26.95 -34.73 18.34
N VAL A 300 27.61 -33.88 17.54
CA VAL A 300 29.08 -33.89 17.37
C VAL A 300 29.82 -33.59 18.68
N LYS A 301 29.31 -32.66 19.52
CA LYS A 301 29.88 -32.44 20.86
C LYS A 301 29.69 -33.64 21.81
N LEU A 302 28.61 -34.41 21.64
CA LEU A 302 28.36 -35.62 22.44
C LEU A 302 29.23 -36.80 21.99
N THR A 303 29.40 -37.03 20.68
CA THR A 303 30.31 -38.08 20.17
C THR A 303 31.77 -37.76 20.47
N ALA A 304 32.20 -36.51 20.36
CA ALA A 304 33.56 -36.08 20.73
C ALA A 304 33.87 -36.36 22.21
N ARG A 305 32.94 -36.05 23.14
CA ARG A 305 33.08 -36.41 24.57
C ARG A 305 33.17 -37.92 24.79
N ARG A 306 32.37 -38.71 24.07
CA ARG A 306 32.37 -40.18 24.19
C ARG A 306 33.67 -40.80 23.65
N GLY A 307 34.21 -40.29 22.55
CA GLY A 307 35.49 -40.70 21.99
C GLY A 307 36.68 -40.37 22.89
N GLY A 308 36.75 -39.14 23.43
CA GLY A 308 37.80 -38.74 24.37
C GLY A 308 37.80 -39.59 25.65
N SER A 309 36.63 -39.91 26.20
CA SER A 309 36.50 -40.79 27.37
C SER A 309 36.98 -42.22 27.09
N ALA A 310 36.73 -42.75 25.89
CA ALA A 310 37.20 -44.09 25.51
C ALA A 310 38.73 -44.12 25.34
N GLN A 311 39.30 -43.15 24.62
CA GLN A 311 40.73 -43.13 24.32
C GLN A 311 41.61 -42.84 25.55
N SER A 312 41.07 -42.18 26.58
CA SER A 312 41.75 -42.06 27.88
C SER A 312 41.91 -43.43 28.55
N GLY A 313 40.81 -44.20 28.67
CA GLY A 313 40.82 -45.50 29.34
C GLY A 313 41.70 -46.55 28.66
N THR A 314 41.79 -46.53 27.31
CA THR A 314 42.72 -47.42 26.59
C THR A 314 44.18 -47.15 26.96
N LYS A 315 44.60 -45.88 26.94
CA LYS A 315 45.99 -45.50 27.25
C LYS A 315 46.38 -45.79 28.69
N GLU A 316 45.46 -45.57 29.63
CA GLU A 316 45.65 -45.86 31.05
C GLU A 316 45.81 -47.38 31.29
N GLY A 317 45.04 -48.20 30.57
CA GLY A 317 45.19 -49.66 30.57
C GLY A 317 46.48 -50.17 29.91
N GLU A 318 46.95 -49.53 28.84
CA GLU A 318 48.22 -49.89 28.18
C GLU A 318 49.45 -49.50 29.01
N ALA A 319 49.44 -48.32 29.65
CA ALA A 319 50.52 -47.89 30.54
C ALA A 319 50.67 -48.85 31.74
N ARG A 320 49.55 -49.23 32.36
CA ARG A 320 49.55 -50.12 33.54
C ARG A 320 50.11 -51.52 33.24
N LYS A 321 49.91 -52.04 32.03
CA LYS A 321 50.51 -53.32 31.59
C LYS A 321 52.03 -53.23 31.45
N ARG A 322 52.56 -52.11 30.94
CA ARG A 322 54.02 -51.92 30.83
C ARG A 322 54.67 -51.87 32.21
N GLU A 323 54.04 -51.22 33.19
CA GLU A 323 54.54 -51.27 34.58
C GLU A 323 54.51 -52.68 35.19
N GLU A 324 53.60 -53.57 34.78
CA GLU A 324 53.58 -54.97 35.23
C GLU A 324 54.64 -55.82 34.50
N GLU A 325 54.88 -55.56 33.21
CA GLU A 325 55.94 -56.22 32.42
C GLU A 325 57.35 -55.79 32.85
N GLU A 326 57.58 -54.50 33.12
CA GLU A 326 58.87 -53.99 33.61
C GLU A 326 59.21 -54.54 35.01
N ARG A 327 58.24 -54.60 35.93
CA ARG A 327 58.44 -55.21 37.26
C ARG A 327 58.79 -56.69 37.17
N ARG A 328 58.14 -57.46 36.28
CA ARG A 328 58.52 -58.86 36.04
C ARG A 328 59.96 -58.99 35.52
N GLY A 329 60.36 -58.12 34.59
CA GLY A 329 61.73 -58.08 34.08
C GLY A 329 62.79 -57.72 35.13
N GLU A 330 62.42 -56.95 36.17
CA GLU A 330 63.30 -56.69 37.33
C GLU A 330 63.30 -57.84 38.35
N GLU A 331 62.17 -58.50 38.58
CA GLU A 331 62.09 -59.69 39.45
C GLU A 331 62.87 -60.88 38.85
N GLU A 332 62.77 -61.11 37.53
CA GLU A 332 63.53 -62.17 36.84
C GLU A 332 65.05 -61.92 36.93
N ARG A 333 65.53 -60.69 36.70
CA ARG A 333 66.96 -60.36 36.82
C ARG A 333 67.50 -60.51 38.26
N ARG A 334 66.67 -60.27 39.28
CA ARG A 334 67.03 -60.51 40.69
C ARG A 334 67.01 -61.98 41.09
N GLY A 335 66.66 -62.89 40.17
CA GLY A 335 66.80 -64.34 40.36
C GLY A 335 68.08 -64.92 39.73
N GLU A 336 68.87 -64.12 39.01
CA GLU A 336 70.09 -64.56 38.30
C GLU A 336 71.41 -63.98 38.89
N GLU A 337 71.34 -63.15 39.95
CA GLU A 337 72.47 -62.71 40.80
C GLU A 337 72.47 -63.42 42.17
#